data_AF-A0A2T4AC04-F1
#
_entry.id   AF-A0A2T4AC04-F1
#
_cell.length_a   1.000
_cell.length_b   1.000
_cell.length_c   1.000
_cell.angle_alpha   90.00
_cell.angle_beta   90.00
_cell.angle_gamma   90.00
#
_symmetry.space_group_name_H-M   'P 1'
#
loop_
_entity.id
_entity.type
_entity.pdbx_description
1 polymer ?
#
loop_
_entity_poly.entity_id
_entity_poly.type
_entity_poly.pdbx_seq_one_letter_code
_entity_poly.pdbx_strand_id
1 'polypeptide(L)'
;WWQSAAVSNFWNSLEEDAGIWREIMRISPRRFMHATGSTKKQGLALVPELADVDYADIAPQQKYWGIYRERIPDHESDDFEIVVLRDPPSSSADTSIDQIRLGRVVLSHGIDNMLYVWEFQDYSQMTEQEKEIWDKHINAFVGGWMNSLDKERSKHGVLSFRNTALTRIDDGLTSTSESRITSQFVFYLDLVAFEYSGKSTRDHFKARMAFEKHHKNSGALGMGKGRTQLSVEVGILKKNDFEAEYIGCLEGTGTMGYKELIDAA
;
A
#
# COMPACT_ATOMS: atom_id res chain seq x y z
N TRP A 1 -20.73 4.09 13.15
CA TRP A 1 -19.83 3.47 14.16
C TRP A 1 -18.93 4.50 14.83
N TRP A 2 -18.10 5.26 14.08
CA TRP A 2 -17.15 6.23 14.66
C TRP A 2 -17.79 7.26 15.61
N GLN A 3 -18.98 7.75 15.26
CA GLN A 3 -19.75 8.71 16.06
C GLN A 3 -20.53 8.08 17.23
N SER A 4 -20.36 6.78 17.48
CA SER A 4 -21.00 6.15 18.64
C SER A 4 -20.31 6.60 19.93
N ALA A 5 -21.09 6.74 21.01
CA ALA A 5 -20.57 7.20 22.30
C ALA A 5 -19.37 6.37 22.78
N ALA A 6 -19.40 5.05 22.64
CA ALA A 6 -18.31 4.18 23.07
C ALA A 6 -16.98 4.51 22.35
N VAL A 7 -17.00 4.62 21.03
CA VAL A 7 -15.81 4.87 20.22
C VAL A 7 -15.32 6.30 20.39
N SER A 8 -16.23 7.27 20.35
CA SER A 8 -15.89 8.68 20.53
C SER A 8 -15.34 8.96 21.93
N ASN A 9 -15.92 8.38 22.99
CA ASN A 9 -15.42 8.55 24.35
C ASN A 9 -14.03 7.94 24.51
N PHE A 10 -13.82 6.70 24.04
CA PHE A 10 -12.51 6.07 24.05
C PHE A 10 -11.47 6.95 23.35
N TRP A 11 -11.74 7.33 22.11
CA TRP A 11 -10.81 8.12 21.29
C TRP A 11 -10.50 9.48 21.91
N ASN A 12 -11.50 10.17 22.46
CA ASN A 12 -11.34 11.48 23.08
C ASN A 12 -10.63 11.41 24.45
N SER A 13 -10.66 10.25 25.12
CA SER A 13 -9.99 10.04 26.41
C SER A 13 -8.50 9.69 26.33
N LEU A 14 -7.97 9.47 25.12
CA LEU A 14 -6.56 9.10 24.93
C LEU A 14 -5.62 10.21 25.42
N GLU A 15 -4.57 9.79 26.15
CA GLU A 15 -3.50 10.66 26.65
C GLU A 15 -2.63 11.20 25.51
N GLU A 16 -1.88 12.27 25.79
CA GLU A 16 -1.08 12.98 24.78
C GLU A 16 0.07 12.16 24.20
N ASP A 17 0.49 11.08 24.86
CA ASP A 17 1.55 10.16 24.47
C ASP A 17 1.03 8.75 24.13
N ALA A 18 -0.27 8.61 23.84
CA ALA A 18 -0.94 7.31 23.65
C ALA A 18 -0.35 6.42 22.54
N GLY A 19 0.36 6.98 21.56
CA GLY A 19 0.95 6.23 20.45
C GLY A 19 -0.08 5.59 19.51
N ILE A 20 -1.27 6.19 19.39
CA ILE A 20 -2.39 5.67 18.60
C ILE A 20 -2.72 6.63 17.47
N TRP A 21 -3.05 6.09 16.29
CA TRP A 21 -3.49 6.88 15.15
C TRP A 21 -4.61 6.22 14.36
N ARG A 22 -5.25 7.01 13.51
CA ARG A 22 -6.21 6.57 12.50
C ARG A 22 -5.92 7.25 11.18
N GLU A 23 -6.01 6.49 10.10
CA GLU A 23 -5.97 6.97 8.71
C GLU A 23 -7.20 6.37 8.03
N ILE A 24 -8.15 7.22 7.64
CA ILE A 24 -9.44 6.81 7.10
C ILE A 24 -9.51 7.25 5.65
N MET A 25 -9.84 6.30 4.78
CA MET A 25 -10.01 6.53 3.35
C MET A 25 -11.46 6.26 2.92
N ARG A 26 -11.94 7.03 1.96
CA ARG A 26 -13.23 6.85 1.29
C ARG A 26 -12.95 6.62 -0.19
N ILE A 27 -12.95 5.37 -0.62
CA ILE A 27 -12.51 5.02 -1.97
C ILE A 27 -13.72 4.95 -2.91
N SER A 28 -13.68 5.74 -3.99
CA SER A 28 -14.65 5.65 -5.06
C SER A 28 -14.40 4.39 -5.91
N PRO A 29 -15.41 3.58 -6.24
CA PRO A 29 -15.29 2.47 -7.18
C PRO A 29 -14.75 2.88 -8.56
N ARG A 30 -14.96 4.14 -8.96
CA ARG A 30 -14.48 4.67 -10.24
C ARG A 30 -12.99 5.03 -10.26
N ARG A 31 -12.37 5.10 -9.07
CA ARG A 31 -10.98 5.52 -8.85
C ARG A 31 -10.15 4.43 -8.15
N PHE A 32 -10.60 3.19 -8.28
CA PHE A 32 -10.01 2.03 -7.64
C PHE A 32 -9.77 0.93 -8.67
N MET A 33 -8.73 0.14 -8.44
CA MET A 33 -8.56 -1.12 -9.13
C MET A 33 -7.98 -2.19 -8.20
N HIS A 34 -8.33 -3.44 -8.51
CA HIS A 34 -7.77 -4.62 -7.86
C HIS A 34 -7.19 -5.57 -8.92
N ALA A 35 -6.03 -6.13 -8.64
CA ALA A 35 -5.39 -7.15 -9.46
C ALA A 35 -4.95 -8.30 -8.56
N THR A 36 -5.25 -9.54 -8.94
CA THR A 36 -4.86 -10.72 -8.17
C THR A 36 -4.40 -11.86 -9.10
N GLY A 37 -3.38 -12.59 -8.67
CA GLY A 37 -2.97 -13.84 -9.31
C GLY A 37 -3.82 -15.06 -8.90
N SER A 38 -4.80 -14.87 -8.01
CA SER A 38 -5.63 -15.92 -7.41
C SER A 38 -7.12 -15.65 -7.63
N THR A 39 -7.93 -16.71 -7.66
CA THR A 39 -9.41 -16.59 -7.70
C THR A 39 -9.99 -16.04 -6.39
N LYS A 40 -9.21 -16.06 -5.30
CA LYS A 40 -9.60 -15.50 -4.01
C LYS A 40 -9.35 -14.00 -3.98
N LYS A 41 -10.42 -13.20 -3.95
CA LYS A 41 -10.35 -11.76 -3.65
C LYS A 41 -9.90 -11.54 -2.20
N GLN A 42 -9.22 -10.42 -1.96
CA GLN A 42 -8.71 -10.01 -0.65
C GLN A 42 -8.91 -8.50 -0.50
N GLY A 43 -8.78 -7.98 0.72
CA GLY A 43 -8.79 -6.54 0.97
C GLY A 43 -10.12 -5.86 0.61
N LEU A 44 -10.02 -4.67 0.02
CA LEU A 44 -11.17 -3.86 -0.38
C LEU A 44 -11.94 -4.48 -1.55
N ALA A 45 -11.34 -5.39 -2.32
CA ALA A 45 -12.08 -6.14 -3.35
C ALA A 45 -13.16 -7.10 -2.79
N LEU A 46 -13.25 -7.27 -1.47
CA LEU A 46 -14.35 -7.97 -0.79
C LEU A 46 -15.54 -7.05 -0.49
N VAL A 47 -15.37 -5.73 -0.57
CA VAL A 47 -16.45 -4.75 -0.38
C VAL A 47 -17.34 -4.79 -1.62
N PRO A 48 -18.65 -5.06 -1.50
CA PRO A 48 -19.54 -5.26 -2.65
C PRO A 48 -19.46 -4.15 -3.70
N GLU A 49 -19.47 -2.89 -3.25
CA GLU A 49 -19.43 -1.71 -4.11
C GLU A 49 -18.15 -1.60 -4.94
N LEU A 50 -17.05 -2.22 -4.48
CA LEU A 50 -15.77 -2.31 -5.19
C LEU A 50 -15.61 -3.65 -5.92
N ALA A 51 -16.32 -4.69 -5.50
CA ALA A 51 -16.22 -6.03 -6.04
C ALA A 51 -16.91 -6.18 -7.40
N ASP A 52 -17.94 -5.36 -7.66
CA ASP A 52 -18.80 -5.39 -8.85
C ASP A 52 -18.29 -4.51 -10.00
N VAL A 53 -17.14 -3.84 -9.82
CA VAL A 53 -16.49 -3.12 -10.92
C VAL A 53 -15.88 -4.15 -11.86
N ASP A 54 -16.37 -4.20 -13.10
CA ASP A 54 -15.70 -4.88 -14.21
C ASP A 54 -14.39 -4.15 -14.49
N TYR A 55 -13.34 -4.50 -13.74
CA TYR A 55 -11.98 -4.09 -14.09
C TYR A 55 -11.72 -4.64 -15.46
N ALA A 56 -11.63 -3.76 -16.46
CA ALA A 56 -11.44 -4.15 -17.84
C ALA A 56 -10.35 -5.22 -17.87
N ASP A 57 -10.75 -6.46 -18.21
CA ASP A 57 -9.85 -7.57 -18.45
C ASP A 57 -9.10 -7.25 -19.74
N ILE A 58 -8.20 -6.27 -19.67
CA ILE A 58 -7.11 -6.14 -20.60
C ILE A 58 -6.42 -7.49 -20.51
N ALA A 59 -6.57 -8.28 -21.59
CA ALA A 59 -6.32 -9.71 -21.60
C ALA A 59 -5.06 -10.07 -20.79
N PRO A 60 -5.03 -11.20 -20.05
CA PRO A 60 -3.91 -11.61 -19.16
C PRO A 60 -2.49 -11.58 -19.78
N GLN A 61 -2.43 -11.48 -21.11
CA GLN A 61 -1.25 -11.36 -21.96
C GLN A 61 -0.63 -9.96 -21.94
N GLN A 62 -1.38 -8.90 -21.64
CA GLN A 62 -0.86 -7.52 -21.69
C GLN A 62 -0.14 -7.18 -20.39
N LYS A 63 1.17 -6.97 -20.52
CA LYS A 63 2.10 -6.71 -19.43
C LYS A 63 2.99 -5.54 -19.80
N TYR A 64 2.55 -4.32 -19.49
CA TYR A 64 3.32 -3.10 -19.71
C TYR A 64 3.15 -2.17 -18.50
N TRP A 65 4.07 -1.21 -18.40
CA TRP A 65 3.94 -0.13 -17.43
C TRP A 65 2.88 0.85 -17.89
N GLY A 66 1.92 1.20 -17.04
CA GLY A 66 0.73 1.97 -17.43
C GLY A 66 -0.58 1.20 -17.25
N ILE A 67 -0.52 -0.14 -17.23
CA ILE A 67 -1.72 -0.98 -17.18
C ILE A 67 -2.57 -0.74 -15.92
N TYR A 68 -1.96 -0.30 -14.82
CA TYR A 68 -2.69 0.01 -13.60
C TYR A 68 -3.56 1.27 -13.76
N ARG A 69 -3.09 2.29 -14.49
CA ARG A 69 -3.89 3.46 -14.86
C ARG A 69 -5.11 3.04 -15.67
N GLU A 70 -4.90 2.25 -16.73
CA GLU A 70 -5.96 1.86 -17.66
C GLU A 70 -7.02 0.93 -17.04
N ARG A 71 -6.72 0.29 -15.91
CA ARG A 71 -7.69 -0.51 -15.14
C ARG A 71 -8.61 0.32 -14.25
N ILE A 72 -8.30 1.60 -14.04
CA ILE A 72 -9.12 2.50 -13.24
C ILE A 72 -10.25 3.05 -14.13
N PRO A 73 -11.53 2.92 -13.74
CA PRO A 73 -12.64 3.32 -14.60
C PRO A 73 -12.57 4.76 -15.12
N ASP A 74 -12.10 5.71 -14.32
CA ASP A 74 -12.06 7.13 -14.70
C ASP A 74 -10.87 7.54 -15.57
N HIS A 75 -9.96 6.62 -15.95
CA HIS A 75 -8.70 6.96 -16.61
C HIS A 75 -8.81 7.66 -17.98
N GLU A 76 -9.97 7.54 -18.65
CA GLU A 76 -10.26 8.27 -19.91
C GLU A 76 -10.74 9.70 -19.67
N SER A 77 -11.25 9.98 -18.45
CA SER A 77 -11.90 11.24 -18.09
C SER A 77 -11.14 12.10 -17.07
N ASP A 78 -10.15 11.52 -16.39
CA ASP A 78 -9.33 12.14 -15.36
C ASP A 78 -7.88 11.69 -15.55
N ASP A 79 -6.95 12.64 -15.65
CA ASP A 79 -5.52 12.36 -15.77
C ASP A 79 -4.84 12.04 -14.44
N PHE A 80 -5.55 12.24 -13.33
CA PHE A 80 -5.08 11.98 -11.97
C PHE A 80 -3.85 12.78 -11.56
N GLU A 81 -3.63 13.95 -12.15
CA GLU A 81 -2.48 14.83 -11.86
C GLU A 81 -2.62 15.57 -10.52
N ILE A 82 -1.53 15.74 -9.77
CA ILE A 82 -1.50 16.68 -8.64
C ILE A 82 -1.30 18.09 -9.18
N VAL A 83 -2.09 19.03 -8.69
CA VAL A 83 -2.06 20.43 -9.15
C VAL A 83 -0.88 21.24 -8.59
N VAL A 84 -0.27 20.82 -7.47
CA VAL A 84 0.45 21.77 -6.59
C VAL A 84 1.94 21.46 -6.32
N LEU A 85 2.50 20.29 -6.63
CA LEU A 85 3.82 19.90 -6.11
C LEU A 85 4.84 19.61 -7.20
N ARG A 86 5.84 20.50 -7.36
CA ARG A 86 6.96 20.33 -8.31
C ARG A 86 8.19 19.63 -7.71
N ASP A 87 8.34 19.68 -6.39
CA ASP A 87 9.41 18.99 -5.67
C ASP A 87 8.82 18.08 -4.59
N PRO A 88 9.37 16.88 -4.38
CA PRO A 88 8.94 16.03 -3.28
C PRO A 88 9.25 16.75 -1.96
N PRO A 89 8.23 17.08 -1.17
CA PRO A 89 8.41 17.83 0.07
C PRO A 89 9.21 16.98 1.06
N SER A 90 10.13 17.63 1.78
CA SER A 90 10.87 16.99 2.86
C SER A 90 9.90 16.66 3.99
N SER A 91 9.95 15.42 4.48
CA SER A 91 9.16 15.04 5.65
C SER A 91 9.83 15.56 6.91
N SER A 92 9.07 15.92 7.96
CA SER A 92 9.66 16.07 9.30
C SER A 92 10.39 14.80 9.74
N ALA A 93 9.93 13.64 9.26
CA ALA A 93 10.53 12.33 9.46
C ALA A 93 11.99 12.23 9.01
N ASP A 94 12.40 12.99 7.99
CA ASP A 94 13.78 12.97 7.49
C ASP A 94 14.77 13.61 8.48
N THR A 95 14.27 14.26 9.54
CA THR A 95 15.08 15.03 10.50
C THR A 95 14.95 14.59 11.96
N SER A 96 13.93 13.80 12.35
CA SER A 96 13.63 13.52 13.78
C SER A 96 13.08 12.10 14.03
N ILE A 97 13.83 11.06 13.66
CA ILE A 97 13.37 9.67 13.57
C ILE A 97 13.01 9.01 14.93
N ASP A 98 13.35 9.64 16.06
CA ASP A 98 13.18 9.06 17.42
C ASP A 98 12.39 9.97 18.40
N GLN A 99 11.70 11.01 17.89
CA GLN A 99 10.95 11.93 18.76
C GLN A 99 9.46 11.60 18.79
N ILE A 100 8.91 11.45 20.00
CA ILE A 100 7.45 11.38 20.19
C ILE A 100 6.89 12.79 20.09
N ARG A 101 5.89 12.97 19.21
CA ARG A 101 5.12 14.20 19.12
C ARG A 101 3.93 14.12 20.08
N LEU A 102 4.01 14.83 21.20
CA LEU A 102 2.93 14.90 22.18
C LEU A 102 1.69 15.59 21.62
N GLY A 103 0.53 15.15 22.10
CA GLY A 103 -0.78 15.70 21.76
C GLY A 103 -1.33 15.15 20.45
N ARG A 104 -2.31 15.87 19.89
CA ARG A 104 -3.06 15.45 18.70
C ARG A 104 -2.56 16.18 17.46
N VAL A 105 -2.30 15.44 16.38
CA VAL A 105 -2.11 15.98 15.04
C VAL A 105 -3.28 15.55 14.17
N VAL A 106 -4.02 16.52 13.65
CA VAL A 106 -5.20 16.28 12.80
C VAL A 106 -4.89 16.71 11.38
N LEU A 107 -5.14 15.80 10.44
CA LEU A 107 -5.17 16.03 9.00
C LEU A 107 -6.63 15.88 8.58
N SER A 108 -7.33 17.01 8.40
CA SER A 108 -8.76 17.04 8.10
C SER A 108 -9.09 16.66 6.66
N HIS A 109 -8.10 16.63 5.78
CA HIS A 109 -8.17 16.22 4.39
C HIS A 109 -6.84 15.58 3.96
N GLY A 110 -6.81 15.00 2.76
CA GLY A 110 -5.59 14.60 2.06
C GLY A 110 -5.19 15.60 0.97
N ILE A 111 -4.46 15.10 -0.02
CA ILE A 111 -4.09 15.80 -1.26
C ILE A 111 -4.98 15.25 -2.38
N ASP A 112 -5.44 16.11 -3.28
CA ASP A 112 -6.19 15.61 -4.44
C ASP A 112 -5.30 14.69 -5.28
N ASN A 113 -5.83 13.52 -5.62
CA ASN A 113 -5.17 12.47 -6.39
C ASN A 113 -4.04 11.73 -5.67
N MET A 114 -3.97 11.88 -4.33
CA MET A 114 -3.13 11.03 -3.48
C MET A 114 -3.44 9.55 -3.71
N LEU A 115 -2.40 8.73 -3.84
CA LEU A 115 -2.53 7.32 -4.15
C LEU A 115 -2.36 6.45 -2.90
N TYR A 116 -3.33 5.58 -2.66
CA TYR A 116 -3.20 4.45 -1.76
C TYR A 116 -2.85 3.19 -2.57
N VAL A 117 -1.86 2.45 -2.10
CA VAL A 117 -1.48 1.15 -2.63
C VAL A 117 -1.44 0.13 -1.51
N TRP A 118 -2.06 -1.02 -1.75
CA TRP A 118 -1.87 -2.20 -0.91
C TRP A 118 -1.39 -3.37 -1.75
N GLU A 119 -0.24 -3.93 -1.38
CA GLU A 119 0.24 -5.18 -1.94
C GLU A 119 0.19 -6.28 -0.89
N PHE A 120 -0.54 -7.34 -1.20
CA PHE A 120 -0.72 -8.50 -0.35
C PHE A 120 0.07 -9.68 -0.89
N GLN A 121 0.77 -10.39 0.00
CA GLN A 121 1.45 -11.62 -0.34
C GLN A 121 1.09 -12.72 0.66
N ASP A 122 0.61 -13.85 0.17
CA ASP A 122 0.31 -15.04 0.98
C ASP A 122 1.13 -16.23 0.48
N TYR A 123 2.10 -16.61 1.31
CA TYR A 123 3.01 -17.73 1.11
C TYR A 123 2.59 -18.96 1.94
N SER A 124 1.41 -18.96 2.56
CA SER A 124 0.98 -20.02 3.48
C SER A 124 0.84 -21.37 2.80
N GLN A 125 0.50 -21.39 1.50
CA GLN A 125 0.35 -22.59 0.68
C GLN A 125 1.60 -22.90 -0.17
N MET A 126 2.67 -22.12 -0.02
CA MET A 126 3.89 -22.28 -0.80
C MET A 126 4.50 -23.67 -0.61
N THR A 127 4.76 -24.35 -1.74
CA THR A 127 5.43 -25.66 -1.74
C THR A 127 6.92 -25.51 -1.46
N GLU A 128 7.61 -26.59 -1.08
CA GLU A 128 9.07 -26.55 -0.89
C GLU A 128 9.83 -26.14 -2.17
N GLN A 129 9.41 -26.66 -3.32
CA GLN A 129 9.97 -26.29 -4.62
C GLN A 129 9.80 -24.78 -4.91
N GLU A 130 8.61 -24.26 -4.64
CA GLU A 130 8.31 -22.84 -4.81
C GLU A 130 9.12 -21.97 -3.84
N LYS A 131 9.26 -22.42 -2.60
CA LYS A 131 10.10 -21.76 -1.58
C LYS A 131 11.56 -21.70 -2.02
N GLU A 132 12.13 -22.79 -2.52
CA GLU A 132 13.51 -22.80 -3.02
C GLU A 132 13.70 -21.80 -4.17
N ILE A 133 12.76 -21.77 -5.12
CA ILE A 133 12.78 -20.80 -6.22
C ILE A 133 12.66 -19.36 -5.67
N TRP A 134 11.74 -19.12 -4.75
CA TRP A 134 11.50 -17.82 -4.15
C TRP A 134 12.74 -17.30 -3.44
N ASP A 135 13.29 -18.09 -2.52
CA ASP A 135 14.44 -17.73 -1.70
C ASP A 135 15.68 -17.47 -2.58
N LYS A 136 15.87 -18.28 -3.63
CA LYS A 136 17.05 -18.20 -4.51
C LYS A 136 16.97 -17.09 -5.58
N HIS A 137 15.78 -16.79 -6.07
CA HIS A 137 15.63 -15.97 -7.28
C HIS A 137 14.78 -14.70 -7.13
N ILE A 138 13.99 -14.59 -6.06
CA ILE A 138 12.98 -13.52 -5.93
C ILE A 138 13.19 -12.71 -4.64
N ASN A 139 13.38 -13.37 -3.50
CA ASN A 139 13.32 -12.75 -2.17
C ASN A 139 14.28 -11.57 -2.00
N ALA A 140 15.53 -11.70 -2.45
CA ALA A 140 16.52 -10.63 -2.36
C ALA A 140 16.12 -9.37 -3.15
N PHE A 141 15.46 -9.54 -4.30
CA PHE A 141 14.98 -8.41 -5.11
C PHE A 141 13.74 -7.74 -4.51
N VAL A 142 12.83 -8.52 -3.93
CA VAL A 142 11.69 -7.97 -3.18
C VAL A 142 12.18 -7.18 -1.96
N GLY A 143 13.15 -7.72 -1.20
CA GLY A 143 13.79 -7.01 -0.10
C GLY A 143 14.45 -5.69 -0.53
N GLY A 144 15.20 -5.70 -1.63
CA GLY A 144 15.81 -4.50 -2.20
C GLY A 144 14.80 -3.44 -2.65
N TRP A 145 13.69 -3.87 -3.25
CA TRP A 145 12.55 -3.00 -3.60
C TRP A 145 11.96 -2.32 -2.37
N MET A 146 11.58 -3.10 -1.36
CA MET A 146 10.99 -2.56 -0.12
C MET A 146 11.94 -1.60 0.59
N ASN A 147 13.23 -1.94 0.66
CA ASN A 147 14.24 -1.06 1.26
C ASN A 147 14.40 0.26 0.49
N SER A 148 14.26 0.24 -0.84
CA SER A 148 14.33 1.46 -1.66
C SER A 148 13.12 2.36 -1.42
N LEU A 149 11.91 1.78 -1.38
CA LEU A 149 10.70 2.54 -1.05
C LEU A 149 10.77 3.18 0.34
N ASP A 150 11.37 2.48 1.30
CA ASP A 150 11.44 2.94 2.69
C ASP A 150 12.53 3.99 2.93
N LYS A 151 13.72 3.83 2.33
CA LYS A 151 14.87 4.72 2.57
C LYS A 151 14.98 5.88 1.57
N GLU A 152 14.37 5.75 0.40
CA GLU A 152 14.42 6.77 -0.66
C GLU A 152 13.02 7.34 -0.94
N ARG A 153 12.21 7.50 0.13
CA ARG A 153 10.80 7.90 0.04
C ARG A 153 10.58 9.15 -0.80
N SER A 154 11.32 10.22 -0.54
CA SER A 154 11.17 11.51 -1.24
C SER A 154 11.49 11.38 -2.73
N LYS A 155 12.52 10.60 -3.10
CA LYS A 155 12.86 10.31 -4.50
C LYS A 155 11.74 9.58 -5.23
N HIS A 156 10.99 8.76 -4.52
CA HIS A 156 9.92 7.91 -5.03
C HIS A 156 8.52 8.53 -4.85
N GLY A 157 8.41 9.72 -4.25
CA GLY A 157 7.14 10.34 -3.90
C GLY A 157 6.31 9.49 -2.93
N VAL A 158 6.96 8.75 -2.03
CA VAL A 158 6.30 7.93 -1.00
C VAL A 158 6.05 8.78 0.25
N LEU A 159 4.78 8.95 0.61
CA LEU A 159 4.36 9.65 1.81
C LEU A 159 4.38 8.76 3.05
N SER A 160 4.14 7.47 2.88
CA SER A 160 4.15 6.51 3.98
C SER A 160 4.38 5.12 3.43
N PHE A 161 5.22 4.34 4.10
CA PHE A 161 5.51 2.97 3.75
C PHE A 161 5.44 2.09 5.00
N ARG A 162 4.66 1.01 4.93
CA ARG A 162 4.55 0.01 5.99
C ARG A 162 4.56 -1.37 5.37
N ASN A 163 5.44 -2.24 5.84
CA ASN A 163 5.41 -3.66 5.50
C ASN A 163 5.15 -4.45 6.77
N THR A 164 4.01 -5.13 6.84
CA THR A 164 3.56 -5.83 8.05
C THR A 164 3.33 -7.30 7.78
N ALA A 165 3.67 -8.14 8.75
CA ALA A 165 3.28 -9.53 8.76
C ALA A 165 1.93 -9.66 9.48
N LEU A 166 1.03 -10.50 8.96
CA LEU A 166 -0.29 -10.71 9.58
C LEU A 166 -0.10 -11.42 10.92
N THR A 167 -0.27 -10.70 12.01
CA THR A 167 -0.28 -11.28 13.36
C THR A 167 -1.70 -11.69 13.73
N ARG A 168 -1.90 -12.94 14.16
CA ARG A 168 -3.13 -13.30 14.86
C ARG A 168 -3.03 -12.75 16.28
N ILE A 169 -3.98 -11.90 16.63
CA ILE A 169 -4.17 -11.48 18.01
C ILE A 169 -5.03 -12.57 18.65
N ASP A 170 -4.37 -13.56 19.24
CA ASP A 170 -5.05 -14.55 20.09
C ASP A 170 -5.20 -13.99 21.50
N ASP A 171 -6.26 -14.39 22.21
CA ASP A 171 -6.70 -13.89 23.52
C ASP A 171 -5.73 -14.17 24.70
N GLY A 172 -4.44 -14.43 24.43
CA GLY A 172 -3.37 -14.45 25.44
C GLY A 172 -2.54 -15.73 25.52
N LEU A 173 -2.72 -16.75 24.67
CA LEU A 173 -1.95 -18.00 24.74
C LEU A 173 -1.65 -18.58 23.36
N THR A 174 -0.61 -18.08 22.69
CA THR A 174 0.36 -18.89 21.92
C THR A 174 1.40 -17.97 21.29
N SER A 175 2.66 -18.42 21.26
CA SER A 175 3.71 -17.71 20.54
C SER A 175 3.38 -17.75 19.06
N THR A 176 3.27 -16.59 18.43
CA THR A 176 2.94 -16.47 17.02
C THR A 176 4.07 -17.08 16.18
N SER A 177 3.73 -18.15 15.45
CA SER A 177 4.50 -18.61 14.28
C SER A 177 4.81 -17.41 13.39
N GLU A 178 6.00 -17.39 12.75
CA GLU A 178 6.27 -16.46 11.65
C GLU A 178 5.11 -16.50 10.66
N SER A 179 4.46 -15.35 10.48
CA SER A 179 3.32 -15.26 9.57
C SER A 179 3.82 -15.29 8.14
N ARG A 180 3.27 -16.22 7.36
CA ARG A 180 3.53 -16.32 5.91
C ARG A 180 2.64 -15.40 5.09
N ILE A 181 1.94 -14.49 5.74
CA ILE A 181 1.05 -13.53 5.10
C ILE A 181 1.60 -12.14 5.41
N THR A 182 1.88 -11.36 4.37
CA THR A 182 2.41 -10.00 4.47
C THR A 182 1.51 -9.01 3.74
N SER A 183 1.51 -7.78 4.25
CA SER A 183 0.80 -6.65 3.66
C SER A 183 1.71 -5.45 3.62
N GLN A 184 1.91 -4.92 2.42
CA GLN A 184 2.57 -3.66 2.18
C GLN A 184 1.50 -2.60 1.97
N PHE A 185 1.52 -1.55 2.80
CA PHE A 185 0.69 -0.37 2.66
C PHE A 185 1.56 0.81 2.29
N VAL A 186 1.22 1.49 1.20
CA VAL A 186 1.97 2.65 0.72
C VAL A 186 1.01 3.77 0.40
N PHE A 187 1.33 4.97 0.86
CA PHE A 187 0.77 6.21 0.31
C PHE A 187 1.80 6.84 -0.60
N TYR A 188 1.44 7.11 -1.85
CA TYR A 188 2.22 7.92 -2.77
C TYR A 188 1.58 9.28 -2.97
N LEU A 189 2.39 10.25 -3.37
CA LEU A 189 1.93 11.55 -3.84
C LEU A 189 0.87 11.39 -4.93
N ASP A 190 1.15 10.58 -5.96
CA ASP A 190 0.23 10.30 -7.06
C ASP A 190 0.58 8.99 -7.80
N LEU A 191 -0.19 8.74 -8.85
CA LEU A 191 0.00 7.61 -9.76
C LEU A 191 1.35 7.68 -10.52
N VAL A 192 1.83 8.89 -10.86
CA VAL A 192 3.10 9.07 -11.59
C VAL A 192 4.28 8.66 -10.70
N ALA A 193 4.28 9.05 -9.44
CA ALA A 193 5.26 8.68 -8.43
C ALA A 193 5.29 7.16 -8.21
N PHE A 194 4.12 6.53 -8.12
CA PHE A 194 4.01 5.07 -8.03
C PHE A 194 4.59 4.37 -9.26
N GLU A 195 4.22 4.79 -10.47
CA GLU A 195 4.75 4.19 -11.69
C GLU A 195 6.25 4.41 -11.84
N TYR A 196 6.73 5.62 -11.54
CA TYR A 196 8.15 5.93 -11.55
C TYR A 196 8.91 5.04 -10.58
N SER A 197 8.39 4.81 -9.39
CA SER A 197 9.01 3.93 -8.39
C SER A 197 9.16 2.51 -8.91
N GLY A 198 8.09 1.97 -9.51
CA GLY A 198 8.16 0.63 -10.12
C GLY A 198 9.14 0.54 -11.30
N LYS A 199 9.21 1.57 -12.16
CA LYS A 199 10.06 1.61 -13.36
C LYS A 199 11.54 1.86 -13.05
N SER A 200 11.83 2.73 -12.09
CA SER A 200 13.18 3.23 -11.81
C SER A 200 13.96 2.33 -10.85
N THR A 201 13.28 1.50 -10.04
CA THR A 201 13.96 0.62 -9.11
C THR A 201 14.37 -0.69 -9.77
N ARG A 202 15.69 -0.85 -9.94
CA ARG A 202 16.31 -2.05 -10.54
C ARG A 202 15.83 -3.35 -9.91
N ASP A 203 15.68 -3.38 -8.59
CA ASP A 203 15.33 -4.61 -7.88
C ASP A 203 13.85 -4.97 -8.07
N HIS A 204 12.95 -3.99 -8.18
CA HIS A 204 11.56 -4.26 -8.58
C HIS A 204 11.49 -4.84 -10.01
N PHE A 205 12.25 -4.27 -10.95
CA PHE A 205 12.36 -4.83 -12.31
C PHE A 205 12.88 -6.28 -12.30
N LYS A 206 13.94 -6.56 -11.53
CA LYS A 206 14.50 -7.93 -11.41
C LYS A 206 13.52 -8.90 -10.75
N ALA A 207 12.81 -8.47 -9.70
CA ALA A 207 11.77 -9.27 -9.06
C ALA A 207 10.67 -9.65 -10.05
N ARG A 208 10.17 -8.67 -10.83
CA ARG A 208 9.19 -8.91 -11.90
C ARG A 208 9.70 -9.91 -12.93
N MET A 209 10.92 -9.73 -13.44
CA MET A 209 11.51 -10.62 -14.44
C MET A 209 11.68 -12.05 -13.89
N ALA A 210 12.12 -12.19 -12.64
CA ALA A 210 12.23 -13.50 -11.98
C ALA A 210 10.87 -14.15 -11.79
N PHE A 211 9.87 -13.40 -11.31
CA PHE A 211 8.50 -13.88 -11.15
C PHE A 211 7.93 -14.37 -12.48
N GLU A 212 8.07 -13.58 -13.55
CA GLU A 212 7.64 -13.94 -14.90
C GLU A 212 8.34 -15.20 -15.42
N LYS A 213 9.65 -15.34 -15.20
CA LYS A 213 10.41 -16.52 -15.64
C LYS A 213 9.88 -17.82 -15.03
N HIS A 214 9.52 -17.79 -13.75
CA HIS A 214 9.12 -19.00 -13.01
C HIS A 214 7.61 -19.28 -13.07
N HIS A 215 6.76 -18.26 -13.12
CA HIS A 215 5.29 -18.41 -13.05
C HIS A 215 4.58 -18.39 -14.41
N LYS A 216 5.24 -18.07 -15.53
CA LYS A 216 4.66 -18.26 -16.88
C LYS A 216 4.37 -19.74 -17.13
N ASN A 217 3.47 -20.06 -18.08
CA ASN A 217 3.06 -21.44 -18.38
C ASN A 217 4.22 -22.42 -18.60
N SER A 218 5.33 -21.96 -19.18
CA SER A 218 6.55 -22.77 -19.42
C SER A 218 7.54 -22.79 -18.25
N GLY A 219 7.29 -22.02 -17.19
CA GLY A 219 8.14 -21.92 -16.01
C GLY A 219 7.88 -23.05 -15.01
N ALA A 220 8.80 -23.22 -14.06
CA ALA A 220 8.72 -24.28 -13.05
C ALA A 220 7.44 -24.23 -12.19
N LEU A 221 6.87 -23.04 -12.00
CA LEU A 221 5.65 -22.76 -11.24
C LEU A 221 4.45 -22.43 -12.15
N GLY A 222 4.60 -22.57 -13.47
CA GLY A 222 3.55 -22.34 -14.46
C GLY A 222 2.36 -23.28 -14.32
N MET A 223 1.28 -22.99 -15.06
CA MET A 223 0.06 -23.82 -15.11
C MET A 223 -0.59 -24.03 -13.72
N GLY A 224 -0.55 -23.03 -12.84
CA GLY A 224 -1.16 -23.09 -11.51
C GLY A 224 -0.38 -23.94 -10.48
N LYS A 225 0.89 -24.26 -10.76
CA LYS A 225 1.76 -24.95 -9.79
C LYS A 225 2.21 -24.04 -8.66
N GLY A 226 2.41 -22.74 -8.95
CA GLY A 226 2.64 -21.72 -7.93
C GLY A 226 1.42 -21.57 -7.01
N ARG A 227 1.66 -21.55 -5.70
CA ARG A 227 0.64 -21.40 -4.66
C ARG A 227 0.73 -20.07 -3.94
N THR A 228 1.78 -19.28 -4.20
CA THR A 228 1.88 -17.91 -3.72
C THR A 228 0.75 -17.07 -4.31
N GLN A 229 -0.02 -16.42 -3.42
CA GLN A 229 -1.00 -15.43 -3.83
C GLN A 229 -0.37 -14.04 -3.74
N LEU A 230 -0.47 -13.28 -4.83
CA LEU A 230 -0.17 -11.85 -4.88
C LEU A 230 -1.45 -11.10 -5.26
N SER A 231 -1.78 -10.08 -4.49
CA SER A 231 -2.86 -9.14 -4.82
C SER A 231 -2.34 -7.71 -4.69
N VAL A 232 -2.82 -6.83 -5.56
CA VAL A 232 -2.52 -5.40 -5.54
C VAL A 232 -3.83 -4.64 -5.61
N GLU A 233 -3.96 -3.64 -4.76
CA GLU A 233 -5.02 -2.64 -4.80
C GLU A 233 -4.42 -1.26 -4.98
N VAL A 234 -5.06 -0.46 -5.83
CA VAL A 234 -4.70 0.93 -6.05
C VAL A 234 -5.96 1.77 -5.94
N GLY A 235 -5.95 2.78 -5.08
CA GLY A 235 -7.03 3.74 -4.92
C GLY A 235 -6.52 5.17 -5.06
N ILE A 236 -7.18 5.98 -5.88
CA ILE A 236 -6.88 7.40 -6.06
C ILE A 236 -7.90 8.23 -5.28
N LEU A 237 -7.44 8.89 -4.23
CA LEU A 237 -8.28 9.63 -3.29
C LEU A 237 -8.51 11.06 -3.79
N LYS A 238 -9.73 11.59 -3.66
CA LYS A 238 -9.93 13.05 -3.73
C LYS A 238 -9.51 13.68 -2.41
N LYS A 239 -9.30 15.00 -2.41
CA LYS A 239 -8.89 15.76 -1.22
C LYS A 239 -9.67 15.39 0.05
N ASN A 240 -11.00 15.33 -0.04
CA ASN A 240 -11.88 15.05 1.12
C ASN A 240 -12.11 13.56 1.40
N ASP A 241 -11.49 12.67 0.62
CA ASP A 241 -11.61 11.23 0.77
C ASP A 241 -10.60 10.65 1.76
N PHE A 242 -9.74 11.50 2.36
CA PHE A 242 -8.76 11.11 3.36
C PHE A 242 -8.90 11.97 4.60
N GLU A 243 -8.83 11.36 5.79
CA GLU A 243 -8.61 12.06 7.05
C GLU A 243 -7.68 11.23 7.93
N ALA A 244 -6.87 11.90 8.74
CA ALA A 244 -6.01 11.21 9.70
C ALA A 244 -5.92 11.97 11.01
N GLU A 245 -5.70 11.22 12.09
CA GLU A 245 -5.41 11.79 13.40
C GLU A 245 -4.40 10.91 14.12
N TYR A 246 -3.37 11.54 14.66
CA TYR A 246 -2.25 10.92 15.37
C TYR A 246 -2.20 11.48 16.79
N ILE A 247 -2.02 10.62 17.78
CA ILE A 247 -2.00 11.01 19.19
C ILE A 247 -0.76 10.40 19.83
N GLY A 248 0.21 11.25 20.21
CA GLY A 248 1.42 10.77 20.86
C GLY A 248 2.29 9.86 19.99
N CYS A 249 2.25 10.03 18.66
CA CYS A 249 2.99 9.17 17.74
C CYS A 249 4.45 9.64 17.55
N LEU A 250 5.32 8.71 17.17
CA LEU A 250 6.66 9.07 16.69
C LEU A 250 6.56 9.97 15.45
N GLU A 251 7.40 10.99 15.38
CA GLU A 251 7.55 11.83 14.20
C GLU A 251 7.78 10.95 12.95
N GLY A 252 7.03 11.25 11.88
CA GLY A 252 7.03 10.44 10.67
C GLY A 252 6.13 9.20 10.67
N THR A 253 5.33 8.97 11.73
CA THR A 253 4.29 7.94 11.71
C THR A 253 3.27 8.22 10.61
N GLY A 254 3.09 7.28 9.69
CA GLY A 254 2.09 7.40 8.64
C GLY A 254 2.30 8.62 7.76
N THR A 255 1.22 9.36 7.48
CA THR A 255 1.26 10.63 6.74
C THR A 255 1.51 11.87 7.62
N MET A 256 1.67 11.70 8.95
CA MET A 256 1.81 12.82 9.90
C MET A 256 2.94 13.78 9.55
N GLY A 257 4.09 13.24 9.08
CA GLY A 257 5.26 14.03 8.73
C GLY A 257 5.10 14.92 7.50
N TYR A 258 3.93 14.87 6.84
CA TYR A 258 3.57 15.68 5.67
C TYR A 258 2.38 16.61 5.97
N LYS A 259 2.09 16.92 7.24
CA LYS A 259 0.97 17.77 7.60
C LYS A 259 1.01 19.13 6.88
N GLU A 260 2.15 19.81 6.89
CA GLU A 260 2.30 21.14 6.27
C GLU A 260 2.04 21.09 4.75
N LEU A 261 2.52 20.02 4.11
CA LEU A 261 2.24 19.75 2.71
C LEU A 261 0.74 19.60 2.45
N ILE A 262 0.11 18.74 3.25
CA ILE A 262 -1.30 18.39 3.10
C ILE A 262 -2.18 19.60 3.34
N ASP A 263 -1.87 20.43 4.35
CA ASP A 263 -2.59 21.68 4.64
C ASP A 263 -2.44 22.73 3.51
N ALA A 264 -1.34 22.70 2.75
CA ALA A 264 -1.07 23.64 1.66
C ALA A 264 -1.70 23.26 0.32
N ALA A 265 -2.02 21.98 0.11
CA ALA A 265 -2.79 21.47 -1.04
C ALA A 265 -4.30 21.72 -0.86
#